data_AF-A0A950VLU4-F1
#
_entry.id   AF-A0A950VLU4-F1
#
_cell.length_a   1.000
_cell.length_b   1.000
_cell.length_c   1.000
_cell.angle_alpha   90.00
_cell.angle_beta   90.00
_cell.angle_gamma   90.00
#
_symmetry.space_group_name_H-M   'P 1'
#
loop_
_entity.id
_entity.type
_entity.pdbx_description
1 polymer ?
#
loop_
_entity_poly.entity_id
_entity_poly.type
_entity_poly.pdbx_seq_one_letter_code
_entity_poly.pdbx_strand_id
1 'polypeptide(L)'
;MTQPDYDPLAPPERTPAVSFRDAVPGTVRQLRVTEFATTAQSRDFQSGQPKFYPDGNPVKSVVIKGCDENGEMRALWAQIPSGMYAALVAAQQALGRRISPGDVLRITFTHTTPNQKDPKLNPQKQYRVEVTADDPLAGTPVGQGQYVSPWNEPPKTAGNATYTYQTQLPPQPPMPPPAAMPAPVRPQPVAPTGGGFSEPPPF
;
A
#
# COMPACT_ATOMS: atom_id res chain seq x y z
N MET A 1 20.72 22.09 23.50
CA MET A 1 19.78 21.25 22.73
C MET A 1 20.39 19.87 22.67
N THR A 2 19.81 18.92 23.41
CA THR A 2 20.32 17.55 23.51
C THR A 2 19.87 16.80 22.26
N GLN A 3 20.80 16.32 21.44
CA GLN A 3 20.49 15.49 20.29
C GLN A 3 19.78 14.23 20.81
N PRO A 4 18.61 13.84 20.26
CA PRO A 4 17.94 12.62 20.70
C PRO A 4 18.91 11.45 20.50
N ASP A 5 19.14 10.71 21.57
CA ASP A 5 19.97 9.51 21.57
C ASP A 5 19.33 8.49 20.62
N TYR A 6 19.84 8.41 19.40
CA TYR A 6 19.38 7.41 18.43
C TYR A 6 20.04 6.09 18.80
N ASP A 7 19.38 5.32 19.65
CA ASP A 7 19.82 3.97 19.98
C ASP A 7 19.49 3.05 18.78
N PRO A 8 20.50 2.56 18.04
CA PRO A 8 20.27 1.66 16.90
C PRO A 8 19.71 0.29 17.32
N LEU A 9 19.69 -0.01 18.63
CA LEU A 9 19.11 -1.22 19.20
C LEU A 9 17.68 -0.98 19.71
N ALA A 10 17.24 0.27 19.86
CA ALA A 10 15.86 0.55 20.22
C ALA A 10 14.95 0.13 19.05
N PRO A 11 13.92 -0.69 19.30
CA PRO A 11 12.97 -1.05 18.26
C PRO A 11 12.33 0.22 17.71
N PRO A 12 12.14 0.32 16.38
CA PRO A 12 11.56 1.51 15.78
C PRO A 12 10.20 1.80 16.43
N GLU A 13 10.01 3.05 16.84
CA GLU A 13 8.79 3.51 17.49
C GLU A 13 7.58 3.16 16.61
N ARG A 14 6.65 2.38 17.16
CA ARG A 14 5.48 1.92 16.41
C ARG A 14 4.48 3.06 16.33
N THR A 15 4.45 3.76 15.20
CA THR A 15 3.42 4.77 14.92
C THR A 15 2.04 4.10 14.97
N PRO A 16 1.15 4.52 15.88
CA PRO A 16 -0.14 3.89 16.02
C PRO A 16 -1.02 4.15 14.79
N ALA A 17 -1.83 3.16 14.42
CA ALA A 17 -2.62 3.22 13.19
C ALA A 17 -3.91 4.04 13.33
N VAL A 18 -4.31 4.73 12.27
CA VAL A 18 -5.66 5.32 12.17
C VAL A 18 -6.67 4.17 12.11
N SER A 19 -7.46 4.01 13.16
CA SER A 19 -8.44 2.92 13.26
C SER A 19 -9.85 3.41 12.94
N PHE A 20 -10.54 2.62 12.10
CA PHE A 20 -11.97 2.74 11.85
C PHE A 20 -12.72 1.51 12.36
N ARG A 21 -12.12 0.67 13.24
CA ARG A 21 -12.71 -0.61 13.67
C ARG A 21 -14.15 -0.41 14.20
N ASP A 22 -14.30 0.52 15.13
CA ASP A 22 -15.55 0.80 15.84
C ASP A 22 -16.27 2.07 15.33
N ALA A 23 -15.83 2.59 14.18
CA ALA A 23 -16.45 3.75 13.55
C ALA A 23 -17.82 3.41 12.97
N VAL A 24 -18.78 4.33 13.12
CA VAL A 24 -20.10 4.27 12.48
C VAL A 24 -20.08 5.00 11.13
N PRO A 25 -20.92 4.60 10.15
CA PRO A 25 -21.08 5.35 8.90
C PRO A 25 -21.28 6.85 9.17
N GLY A 26 -20.58 7.69 8.41
CA GLY A 26 -20.48 9.14 8.61
C GLY A 26 -19.29 9.60 9.45
N THR A 27 -18.56 8.69 10.11
CA THR A 27 -17.35 9.06 10.87
C THR A 27 -16.29 9.65 9.94
N VAL A 28 -15.79 10.83 10.30
CA VAL A 28 -14.71 11.53 9.60
C VAL A 28 -13.45 11.47 10.46
N ARG A 29 -12.30 11.24 9.82
CA ARG A 29 -10.97 11.43 10.42
C ARG A 29 -10.14 12.32 9.51
N GLN A 30 -9.40 13.25 10.10
CA GLN A 30 -8.42 14.05 9.36
C GLN A 30 -7.00 13.60 9.68
N LEU A 31 -6.14 13.63 8.67
CA LEU A 31 -4.73 13.29 8.78
C LEU A 31 -3.92 14.24 7.89
N ARG A 32 -3.06 15.05 8.51
CA ARG A 32 -2.08 15.88 7.79
C ARG A 32 -0.87 15.04 7.45
N VAL A 33 -0.59 14.84 6.17
CA VAL A 33 0.48 13.98 5.67
C VAL A 33 1.84 14.57 6.01
N THR A 34 2.71 13.77 6.63
CA THR A 34 4.07 14.19 7.00
C THR A 34 5.14 13.54 6.15
N GLU A 35 4.87 12.35 5.59
CA GLU A 35 5.79 11.60 4.75
C GLU A 35 5.10 11.16 3.44
N PHE A 36 5.89 10.95 2.39
CA PHE A 36 5.37 10.34 1.17
C PHE A 36 4.81 8.94 1.45
N ALA A 37 3.74 8.58 0.75
CA ALA A 37 3.17 7.25 0.86
C ALA A 37 4.19 6.17 0.49
N THR A 38 4.31 5.14 1.32
CA THR A 38 5.20 4.00 1.08
C THR A 38 4.39 2.72 0.95
N THR A 39 4.97 1.69 0.35
CA THR A 39 4.36 0.35 0.30
C THR A 39 5.09 -0.56 1.27
N ALA A 40 4.34 -1.25 2.14
CA ALA A 40 4.87 -2.21 3.09
C ALA A 40 4.18 -3.56 2.93
N GLN A 41 4.91 -4.66 3.16
CA GLN A 41 4.30 -5.98 3.28
C GLN A 41 3.66 -6.12 4.66
N SER A 42 2.42 -6.58 4.69
CA SER A 42 1.71 -6.89 5.94
C SER A 42 2.36 -8.08 6.63
N ARG A 43 2.37 -8.04 7.95
CA ARG A 43 2.80 -9.17 8.78
C ARG A 43 1.60 -9.77 9.49
N ASP A 44 1.65 -11.07 9.71
CA ASP A 44 0.67 -11.73 10.55
C ASP A 44 0.82 -11.25 12.01
N PHE A 45 -0.29 -10.96 12.67
CA PHE A 45 -0.27 -10.36 14.01
C PHE A 45 0.26 -11.31 15.07
N GLN A 46 -0.03 -12.61 14.95
CA GLN A 46 0.37 -13.60 15.95
C GLN A 46 1.83 -14.04 15.77
N SER A 47 2.22 -14.35 14.54
CA SER A 47 3.53 -14.92 14.24
C SER A 47 4.60 -13.88 13.87
N GLY A 48 4.21 -12.67 13.49
CA GLY A 48 5.11 -11.64 12.97
C GLY A 48 5.70 -11.95 11.60
N GLN A 49 5.35 -13.09 11.00
CA GLN A 49 5.85 -13.52 9.70
C GLN A 49 5.23 -12.69 8.57
N PRO A 50 5.92 -12.56 7.42
CA PRO A 50 5.35 -11.90 6.26
C PRO A 50 4.07 -12.61 5.81
N LYS A 51 3.01 -11.83 5.56
CA LYS A 51 1.71 -12.36 5.17
C LYS A 51 1.63 -12.54 3.66
N PHE A 52 1.12 -13.70 3.24
CA PHE A 52 0.88 -14.05 1.84
C PHE A 52 -0.58 -14.44 1.64
N TYR A 53 -1.09 -14.20 0.44
CA TYR A 53 -2.35 -14.74 -0.04
C TYR A 53 -2.20 -16.24 -0.38
N PRO A 54 -3.29 -17.01 -0.52
CA PRO A 54 -3.23 -18.44 -0.86
C PRO A 54 -2.54 -18.75 -2.20
N ASP A 55 -2.46 -17.76 -3.09
CA ASP A 55 -1.77 -17.83 -4.38
C ASP A 55 -0.25 -17.58 -4.28
N GLY A 56 0.28 -17.34 -3.07
CA GLY A 56 1.69 -17.05 -2.82
C GLY A 56 2.06 -15.57 -3.00
N ASN A 57 1.13 -14.70 -3.37
CA ASN A 57 1.43 -13.26 -3.51
C ASN A 57 1.49 -12.55 -2.15
N PRO A 58 2.43 -11.62 -1.93
CA PRO A 58 2.53 -10.90 -0.66
C PRO A 58 1.35 -9.96 -0.46
N VAL A 59 0.80 -9.95 0.76
CA VAL A 59 -0.21 -8.97 1.14
C VAL A 59 0.45 -7.62 1.35
N LYS A 60 0.27 -6.69 0.42
CA LYS A 60 0.85 -5.34 0.48
C LYS A 60 -0.15 -4.31 1.00
N SER A 61 0.36 -3.27 1.64
CA SER A 61 -0.40 -2.13 2.12
C SER A 61 0.31 -0.84 1.76
N VAL A 62 -0.45 0.18 1.38
CA VAL A 62 0.02 1.56 1.31
C VAL A 62 -0.02 2.14 2.72
N VAL A 63 1.08 2.77 3.14
CA VAL A 63 1.23 3.40 4.44
C VAL A 63 1.43 4.89 4.23
N ILE A 64 0.53 5.68 4.81
CA ILE A 64 0.64 7.14 4.83
C ILE A 64 0.78 7.56 6.28
N LYS A 65 1.89 8.20 6.63
CA LYS A 65 2.09 8.75 7.96
C LYS A 65 1.70 10.22 7.98
N GLY A 66 1.14 10.64 9.11
CA GLY A 66 0.71 12.00 9.30
C GLY A 66 0.38 12.33 10.75
N CYS A 67 0.06 13.58 11.01
CA CYS A 67 -0.49 14.02 12.28
C CYS A 67 -2.01 14.02 12.22
N ASP A 68 -2.67 13.51 13.25
CA ASP A 68 -4.12 13.66 13.40
C ASP A 68 -4.51 15.07 13.90
N GLU A 69 -5.81 15.27 14.14
CA GLU A 69 -6.39 16.54 14.62
C GLU A 69 -5.85 16.97 15.99
N ASN A 70 -5.29 16.04 16.78
CA ASN A 70 -4.70 16.32 18.08
C ASN A 70 -3.18 16.54 17.99
N GLY A 71 -2.61 16.49 16.78
CA GLY A 71 -1.17 16.56 16.56
C GLY A 71 -0.42 15.25 16.85
N GLU A 72 -1.13 14.14 17.07
CA GLU A 72 -0.49 12.84 17.33
C GLU A 72 -0.06 12.18 16.01
N MET A 73 1.15 11.64 15.98
CA MET A 73 1.65 10.90 14.83
C MET A 73 0.86 9.59 14.66
N ARG A 74 0.16 9.46 13.54
CA ARG A 74 -0.62 8.29 13.16
C ARG A 74 -0.20 7.78 11.78
N ALA A 75 -0.41 6.47 11.57
CA ALA A 75 -0.23 5.85 10.26
C ALA A 75 -1.56 5.35 9.70
N LEU A 76 -1.94 5.79 8.51
CA LEU A 76 -3.02 5.20 7.74
C LEU A 76 -2.49 4.00 6.95
N TRP A 77 -3.05 2.82 7.22
CA TRP A 77 -2.73 1.58 6.52
C TRP A 77 -3.88 1.21 5.58
N ALA A 78 -3.61 1.14 4.29
CA ALA A 78 -4.57 0.75 3.26
C ALA A 78 -4.08 -0.50 2.51
N GLN A 79 -4.66 -1.65 2.83
CA GLN A 79 -4.31 -2.92 2.18
C GLN A 79 -4.67 -2.92 0.69
N ILE A 80 -3.86 -3.57 -0.14
CA ILE A 80 -4.08 -3.72 -1.59
C ILE A 80 -4.59 -5.15 -1.86
N PRO A 81 -5.80 -5.35 -2.43
CA PRO A 81 -6.87 -4.37 -2.66
C PRO A 81 -7.76 -4.17 -1.40
N SER A 82 -8.27 -2.96 -1.19
CA SER A 82 -9.27 -2.65 -0.16
C SER A 82 -10.09 -1.41 -0.54
N GLY A 83 -11.24 -1.20 0.12
CA GLY A 83 -12.05 0.00 -0.08
C GLY A 83 -11.31 1.30 0.27
N MET A 84 -10.44 1.28 1.29
CA MET A 84 -9.59 2.42 1.64
C MET A 84 -8.56 2.72 0.54
N TYR A 85 -7.90 1.68 0.01
CA TYR A 85 -6.96 1.84 -1.10
C TYR A 85 -7.64 2.41 -2.34
N ALA A 86 -8.82 1.88 -2.69
CA ALA A 86 -9.60 2.40 -3.82
C ALA A 86 -9.98 3.89 -3.62
N ALA A 87 -10.38 4.28 -2.41
CA ALA A 87 -10.70 5.68 -2.09
C ALA A 87 -9.47 6.60 -2.20
N LEU A 88 -8.29 6.15 -1.76
CA LEU A 88 -7.04 6.90 -1.91
C LEU A 88 -6.63 7.06 -3.38
N VAL A 89 -6.76 6.00 -4.18
CA VAL A 89 -6.47 6.06 -5.63
C VAL A 89 -7.44 7.02 -6.32
N ALA A 90 -8.74 6.95 -6.02
CA ALA A 90 -9.73 7.88 -6.56
C ALA A 90 -9.43 9.33 -6.18
N ALA A 91 -9.00 9.57 -4.93
CA ALA A 91 -8.63 10.89 -4.46
C ALA A 91 -7.36 11.42 -5.15
N GLN A 92 -6.34 10.58 -5.36
CA GLN A 92 -5.15 10.94 -6.15
C GLN A 92 -5.48 11.26 -7.61
N GLN A 93 -6.37 10.47 -8.22
CA GLN A 93 -6.83 10.71 -9.58
C GLN A 93 -7.58 12.06 -9.68
N ALA A 94 -8.48 12.34 -8.74
CA ALA A 94 -9.20 13.61 -8.69
C ALA A 94 -8.27 14.81 -8.47
N LEU A 95 -7.19 14.62 -7.69
CA LEU A 95 -6.19 15.64 -7.43
C LEU A 95 -5.25 15.89 -8.64
N GLY A 96 -5.14 14.94 -9.57
CA GLY A 96 -4.23 15.01 -10.71
C GLY A 96 -2.73 14.91 -10.36
N ARG A 97 -2.40 14.66 -9.09
CA ARG A 97 -1.03 14.46 -8.59
C ARG A 97 -1.00 13.47 -7.44
N ARG A 98 0.20 13.04 -7.06
CA ARG A 98 0.41 12.21 -5.88
C ARG A 98 0.12 13.01 -4.61
N ILE A 99 -0.45 12.32 -3.62
CA ILE A 99 -0.54 12.83 -2.24
C ILE A 99 0.89 13.06 -1.75
N SER A 100 1.15 14.25 -1.24
CA SER A 100 2.48 14.72 -0.85
C SER A 100 2.47 15.19 0.61
N PRO A 101 3.63 15.23 1.29
CA PRO A 101 3.76 15.87 2.59
C PRO A 101 3.17 17.28 2.57
N GLY A 102 2.44 17.64 3.61
CA GLY A 102 1.66 18.87 3.72
C GLY A 102 0.19 18.72 3.36
N ASP A 103 -0.19 17.76 2.52
CA ASP A 103 -1.62 17.56 2.19
C ASP A 103 -2.44 17.16 3.44
N VAL A 104 -3.68 17.60 3.51
CA VAL A 104 -4.64 17.16 4.53
C VAL A 104 -5.61 16.18 3.90
N LEU A 105 -5.63 14.97 4.45
CA LEU A 105 -6.56 13.90 4.09
C LEU A 105 -7.78 13.97 4.99
N ARG A 106 -8.95 14.14 4.41
CA ARG A 106 -10.23 13.98 5.09
C ARG A 106 -10.86 12.67 4.67
N ILE A 107 -10.90 11.72 5.61
CA ILE A 107 -11.31 10.34 5.37
C ILE A 107 -12.66 10.12 6.03
N THR A 108 -13.69 9.86 5.21
CA THR A 108 -15.06 9.61 5.67
C THR A 108 -15.39 8.14 5.48
N PHE A 109 -15.77 7.45 6.55
CA PHE A 109 -16.36 6.12 6.48
C PHE A 109 -17.81 6.25 5.98
N THR A 110 -18.13 5.74 4.80
CA THR A 110 -19.43 6.02 4.16
C THR A 110 -20.48 4.98 4.50
N HIS A 111 -20.18 3.70 4.29
CA HIS A 111 -21.08 2.57 4.58
C HIS A 111 -20.31 1.25 4.49
N THR A 112 -20.98 0.14 4.78
CA THR A 112 -20.45 -1.21 4.56
C THR A 112 -21.17 -1.92 3.41
N THR A 113 -20.44 -2.67 2.61
CA THR A 113 -21.00 -3.53 1.56
C THR A 113 -20.79 -4.99 1.92
N PRO A 114 -21.82 -5.87 1.81
CA PRO A 114 -21.62 -7.30 1.95
C PRO A 114 -20.56 -7.82 0.97
N ASN A 115 -19.77 -8.81 1.39
CA ASN A 115 -18.79 -9.40 0.50
C ASN A 115 -19.51 -10.31 -0.51
N GLN A 116 -19.55 -9.88 -1.78
CA GLN A 116 -20.27 -10.61 -2.83
C GLN A 116 -19.66 -11.98 -3.13
N LYS A 117 -18.35 -12.16 -2.93
CA LYS A 117 -17.66 -13.43 -3.21
C LYS A 117 -17.86 -14.47 -2.12
N ASP A 118 -17.93 -14.01 -0.87
CA ASP A 118 -18.16 -14.88 0.28
C ASP A 118 -18.96 -14.13 1.36
N PRO A 119 -20.29 -14.33 1.41
CA PRO A 119 -21.16 -13.69 2.40
C PRO A 119 -20.84 -14.05 3.85
N LYS A 120 -20.03 -15.09 4.12
CA LYS A 120 -19.58 -15.45 5.48
C LYS A 120 -18.44 -14.56 5.97
N LEU A 121 -17.75 -13.88 5.06
CA LEU A 121 -16.70 -12.93 5.42
C LEU A 121 -17.30 -11.62 5.92
N ASN A 122 -16.52 -10.93 6.75
CA ASN A 122 -16.90 -9.61 7.25
C ASN A 122 -17.23 -8.66 6.09
N PRO A 123 -18.28 -7.84 6.23
CA PRO A 123 -18.63 -6.85 5.23
C PRO A 123 -17.48 -5.85 5.05
N GLN A 124 -17.30 -5.40 3.81
CA GLN A 124 -16.23 -4.50 3.44
C GLN A 124 -16.62 -3.06 3.76
N LYS A 125 -15.77 -2.35 4.50
CA LYS A 125 -15.97 -0.92 4.76
C LYS A 125 -15.63 -0.10 3.51
N GLN A 126 -16.50 0.84 3.16
CA GLN A 126 -16.32 1.79 2.06
C GLN A 126 -15.95 3.16 2.61
N TYR A 127 -15.09 3.86 1.88
CA TYR A 127 -14.54 5.14 2.31
C TYR A 127 -14.61 6.17 1.19
N ARG A 128 -14.66 7.43 1.58
CA ARG A 128 -14.44 8.58 0.69
C ARG A 128 -13.28 9.37 1.26
N VAL A 129 -12.29 9.66 0.42
CA VAL A 129 -11.14 10.47 0.80
C VAL A 129 -11.17 11.76 -0.02
N GLU A 130 -11.09 12.87 0.67
CA GLU A 130 -10.86 14.18 0.07
C GLU A 130 -9.45 14.64 0.45
N VAL A 131 -8.76 15.24 -0.51
CA VAL A 131 -7.42 15.79 -0.29
C VAL A 131 -7.50 17.28 -0.53
N THR A 132 -7.12 18.04 0.49
CA THR A 132 -6.91 19.48 0.36
C THR A 132 -5.42 19.74 0.47
N ALA A 133 -4.87 20.52 -0.46
CA ALA A 133 -3.54 21.08 -0.27
C ALA A 133 -3.63 22.00 0.95
N ASP A 134 -2.88 21.68 2.01
CA ASP A 134 -2.72 22.64 3.08
C ASP A 134 -1.77 23.73 2.58
N ASP A 135 -2.18 24.98 2.69
CA ASP A 135 -1.27 26.08 2.48
C ASP A 135 -0.40 26.22 3.74
N PRO A 136 0.89 25.84 3.71
CA PRO A 136 1.74 25.87 4.90
C PRO A 136 1.96 27.29 5.43
N LEU A 137 1.51 28.33 4.70
CA LEU A 137 1.57 29.73 5.12
C LEU A 137 0.31 30.19 5.87
N ALA A 138 -0.79 29.43 5.85
CA ALA A 138 -2.10 29.88 6.35
C ALA A 138 -2.34 29.65 7.86
N GLY A 139 -1.42 29.01 8.61
CA GLY A 139 -1.69 28.75 10.02
C GLY A 139 -0.50 28.33 10.87
N THR A 140 0.29 29.32 11.31
CA THR A 140 1.04 29.37 12.59
C THR A 140 2.12 28.28 12.84
N PRO A 141 3.24 28.65 13.49
CA PRO A 141 4.52 28.00 13.33
C PRO A 141 4.56 26.67 14.06
N VAL A 142 4.68 25.57 13.31
CA VAL A 142 5.26 24.35 13.85
C VAL A 142 6.67 24.72 14.27
N GLY A 143 6.95 24.62 15.57
CA GLY A 143 8.28 24.82 16.11
C GLY A 143 9.29 24.14 15.21
N GLN A 144 10.24 24.92 14.70
CA GLN A 144 11.33 24.46 13.87
C GLN A 144 12.15 23.45 14.68
N GLY A 145 11.73 22.19 14.68
CA GLY A 145 12.66 21.09 14.72
C GLY A 145 13.49 21.25 13.45
N GLN A 146 14.62 21.95 13.57
CA GLN A 146 15.65 21.96 12.55
C GLN A 146 15.96 20.51 12.23
N TYR A 147 15.43 20.02 11.12
CA TYR A 147 15.99 18.88 10.43
C TYR A 147 17.33 19.37 9.87
N VAL A 148 18.35 19.38 10.73
CA VAL A 148 19.73 19.43 10.30
C VAL A 148 19.98 18.11 9.59
N SER A 149 19.94 18.12 8.25
CA SER A 149 20.52 17.06 7.44
C SER A 149 21.99 16.93 7.84
N PRO A 150 22.46 15.82 8.45
CA PRO A 150 23.87 15.62 8.69
C PRO A 150 24.49 15.10 7.40
N TRP A 151 24.65 15.98 6.43
CA TRP A 151 25.62 15.81 5.36
C TRP A 151 26.31 17.15 5.12
N ASN A 152 27.14 17.51 6.10
CA ASN A 152 28.10 18.58 5.96
C ASN A 152 29.26 18.03 5.13
N GLU A 153 29.44 18.65 3.98
CA GLU A 153 30.53 18.44 3.03
C GLU A 153 31.91 18.54 3.74
N PRO A 154 32.89 17.69 3.38
CA PRO A 154 34.29 18.01 3.66
C PRO A 154 34.79 19.12 2.72
N PRO A 155 35.67 20.02 3.19
CA PRO A 155 36.10 21.19 2.43
C PRO A 155 36.92 20.85 1.19
N LYS A 156 36.64 21.59 0.10
CA LYS A 156 37.41 21.60 -1.15
C LYS A 156 38.90 21.85 -0.89
N THR A 157 39.75 20.92 -1.33
CA THR A 157 41.12 21.24 -1.75
C THR A 157 41.45 20.51 -3.05
N ALA A 158 41.90 21.31 -4.02
CA ALA A 158 42.41 21.03 -5.36
C ALA A 158 42.62 19.57 -5.82
N GLY A 159 41.98 19.22 -6.94
CA GLY A 159 42.28 18.03 -7.72
C GLY A 159 41.22 17.80 -8.79
N ASN A 160 41.52 18.17 -10.02
CA ASN A 160 40.63 18.02 -11.18
C ASN A 160 40.44 16.50 -11.45
N ALA A 161 39.33 15.92 -11.00
CA ALA A 161 38.98 14.54 -11.29
C ALA A 161 37.55 14.51 -11.84
N THR A 162 37.45 14.33 -13.15
CA THR A 162 36.22 14.01 -13.85
C THR A 162 35.75 12.63 -13.41
N TYR A 163 34.75 12.56 -12.52
CA TYR A 163 34.11 11.30 -12.17
C TYR A 163 32.97 11.02 -13.16
N THR A 164 33.27 10.22 -14.18
CA THR A 164 32.28 9.51 -14.98
C THR A 164 31.69 8.39 -14.12
N TYR A 165 30.47 8.57 -13.65
CA TYR A 165 29.71 7.47 -13.03
C TYR A 165 29.27 6.50 -14.13
N GLN A 166 30.03 5.42 -14.34
CA GLN A 166 29.48 4.22 -14.97
C GLN A 166 28.59 3.52 -13.94
N THR A 167 27.28 3.64 -14.12
CA THR A 167 26.31 2.76 -13.48
C THR A 167 26.54 1.34 -14.01
N GLN A 168 27.39 0.57 -13.34
CA GLN A 168 27.43 -0.88 -13.55
C GLN A 168 26.16 -1.47 -12.95
N LEU A 169 25.19 -1.75 -13.82
CA LEU A 169 24.08 -2.62 -13.51
C LEU A 169 24.64 -3.94 -12.95
N PRO A 170 24.08 -4.48 -11.86
CA PRO A 170 24.46 -5.79 -11.37
C PRO A 170 24.30 -6.81 -12.51
N PRO A 171 25.19 -7.82 -12.61
CA PRO A 171 25.10 -8.85 -13.63
C PRO A 171 23.71 -9.47 -13.58
N GLN A 172 22.97 -9.34 -14.69
CA GLN A 172 21.67 -9.99 -14.81
C GLN A 172 21.90 -11.50 -14.68
N PRO A 173 21.13 -12.20 -13.83
CA PRO A 173 21.16 -13.66 -13.82
C PRO A 173 20.86 -14.17 -15.24
N PRO A 174 21.53 -15.25 -15.69
CA PRO A 174 21.27 -15.81 -17.00
C PRO A 174 19.77 -16.11 -17.11
N MET A 175 19.16 -15.59 -18.17
CA MET A 175 17.75 -15.87 -18.44
C MET A 175 17.57 -17.39 -18.52
N PRO A 176 16.54 -17.95 -17.86
CA PRO A 176 16.20 -19.35 -18.07
C PRO A 176 15.93 -19.58 -19.56
N PRO A 177 16.32 -20.74 -20.11
CA PRO A 177 15.98 -21.08 -21.48
C PRO A 177 14.46 -20.99 -21.66
N PRO A 178 13.97 -20.54 -22.84
CA PRO A 178 12.56 -20.53 -23.13
C PRO A 178 11.99 -21.92 -22.88
N ALA A 179 10.91 -21.98 -22.10
CA ALA A 179 10.19 -23.23 -21.87
C ALA A 179 9.83 -23.83 -23.23
N ALA A 180 10.20 -25.10 -23.43
CA ALA A 180 9.85 -25.83 -24.64
C ALA A 180 8.34 -25.71 -24.85
N MET A 181 7.95 -25.24 -26.05
CA MET A 181 6.54 -25.15 -26.42
C MET A 181 5.89 -26.53 -26.23
N PRO A 182 4.73 -26.61 -25.55
CA PRO A 182 4.02 -27.88 -25.43
C PRO A 182 3.69 -28.39 -26.83
N ALA A 183 4.04 -29.64 -27.09
CA ALA A 183 3.71 -30.30 -28.34
C ALA A 183 2.19 -30.22 -28.57
N PRO A 184 1.73 -30.00 -29.82
CA PRO A 184 0.31 -29.97 -30.12
C PRO A 184 -0.33 -31.30 -29.69
N VAL A 185 -1.27 -31.21 -28.76
CA VAL A 185 -2.07 -32.34 -28.30
C VAL A 185 -2.83 -32.86 -29.51
N ARG A 186 -2.50 -34.08 -29.96
CA ARG A 186 -3.28 -34.76 -30.99
C ARG A 186 -4.72 -34.93 -30.47
N PRO A 187 -5.74 -34.51 -31.23
CA PRO A 187 -7.12 -34.75 -30.85
C PRO A 187 -7.35 -36.25 -30.73
N GLN A 188 -7.78 -36.68 -29.54
CA GLN A 188 -8.21 -38.06 -29.34
C GLN A 188 -9.53 -38.29 -30.10
N PRO A 189 -9.69 -39.41 -30.82
CA PRO A 189 -10.96 -39.77 -31.42
C PRO A 189 -11.99 -39.98 -30.31
N VAL A 190 -13.07 -39.20 -30.35
CA VAL A 190 -14.24 -39.39 -29.51
C VAL A 190 -14.90 -40.74 -29.86
N ALA A 191 -15.02 -41.62 -28.86
CA ALA A 191 -15.78 -42.85 -29.01
C ALA A 191 -17.27 -42.50 -29.23
N PRO A 192 -17.98 -43.17 -30.14
CA PRO A 192 -19.40 -42.95 -30.35
C PRO A 192 -20.19 -43.40 -29.11
N THR A 193 -20.80 -42.45 -28.42
CA THR A 193 -21.75 -42.67 -27.33
C THR A 193 -22.98 -43.39 -27.90
N GLY A 194 -23.15 -44.66 -27.53
CA GLY A 194 -24.32 -45.45 -27.88
C GLY A 194 -25.60 -44.81 -27.32
N GLY A 195 -26.50 -44.44 -28.23
CA GLY A 195 -27.84 -43.96 -27.89
C GLY A 195 -28.67 -45.09 -27.29
N GLY A 196 -28.96 -44.97 -25.99
CA GLY A 196 -30.00 -45.75 -25.33
C GLY A 196 -31.37 -45.25 -25.79
N PHE A 197 -32.04 -46.06 -26.61
CA PHE A 197 -33.43 -45.90 -26.99
C PHE A 197 -34.30 -46.21 -25.74
N SER A 198 -34.88 -45.18 -25.12
CA SER A 198 -35.91 -45.38 -24.10
C SER A 198 -37.28 -45.47 -24.78
N GLU A 199 -37.83 -46.68 -24.75
CA GLU A 199 -39.18 -47.05 -25.19
C GLU A 199 -40.23 -46.32 -24.35
N PRO A 200 -41.26 -45.68 -24.95
CA PRO A 200 -42.36 -45.09 -24.19
C PRO A 200 -43.37 -46.15 -23.74
N PRO A 201 -44.02 -45.99 -22.57
CA PRO A 201 -45.00 -46.95 -22.08
C PRO A 201 -46.32 -46.89 -22.87
N PRO A 202 -47.06 -48.00 -22.97
CA PRO A 202 -48.38 -48.03 -23.58
C PRO A 202 -49.44 -47.38 -22.68
N PHE A 203 -50.48 -46.85 -23.33
CA PHE A 203 -51.64 -46.15 -22.78
C PHE A 203 -52.39 -46.91 -21.68
#